data_AF-A0A535LBX1-F1
#
_entry.id   AF-A0A535LBX1-F1
#
_cell.length_a   1.000
_cell.length_b   1.000
_cell.length_c   1.000
_cell.angle_alpha   90.00
_cell.angle_beta   90.00
_cell.angle_gamma   90.00
#
_symmetry.space_group_name_H-M   'P 1'
#
loop_
_entity.id
_entity.type
_entity.pdbx_description
1 polymer ?
#
loop_
_entity_poly.entity_id
_entity_poly.type
_entity_poly.pdbx_seq_one_letter_code
_entity_poly.pdbx_strand_id
1 'polypeptide(L)'
;MQGEQYSQVAQALRDGDLDAAGLSRPERLLLDFVGTITRAAYKVTDEQVQGLRDVGWSDEQIAEAAYDAALFNLFVRLADTFGIEPPAMYEPHGIPKAATTTL
;
A
#
# COMPACT_ATOMS: atom_id res chain seq x y z
N MET A 1 -2.27 18.27 17.95
CA MET A 1 -3.05 17.14 18.50
C MET A 1 -3.63 16.26 17.38
N GLN A 2 -4.79 16.54 16.77
CA GLN A 2 -5.36 15.64 15.75
C GLN A 2 -4.57 15.64 14.42
N GLY A 3 -4.09 16.80 13.95
CA GLY A 3 -3.27 16.90 12.73
C GLY A 3 -1.86 16.28 12.83
N GLU A 4 -1.30 16.19 14.04
CA GLU A 4 0.01 15.57 14.26
C GLU A 4 -0.07 14.03 14.23
N GLN A 5 -1.13 13.44 14.78
CA GLN A 5 -1.38 11.99 14.70
C GLN A 5 -1.58 11.53 13.25
N TYR A 6 -2.38 12.25 12.46
CA TYR A 6 -2.53 11.93 11.03
C TYR A 6 -1.21 12.05 10.27
N SER A 7 -0.31 12.96 10.68
CA SER A 7 1.02 13.08 10.07
C SER A 7 1.93 11.88 10.38
N GLN A 8 1.86 11.29 11.58
CA GLN A 8 2.69 10.12 11.94
C GLN A 8 2.24 8.86 11.21
N VAL A 9 0.93 8.60 11.15
CA VAL A 9 0.38 7.47 10.39
C VAL A 9 0.69 7.64 8.90
N ALA A 10 0.46 8.84 8.35
CA ALA A 10 0.78 9.11 6.95
C ALA A 10 2.27 8.93 6.64
N GLN A 11 3.15 9.35 7.55
CA GLN A 11 4.59 9.16 7.40
C GLN A 11 4.97 7.68 7.44
N ALA A 12 4.46 6.90 8.40
CA ALA A 12 4.72 5.47 8.50
C ALA A 12 4.25 4.71 7.25
N LEU A 13 3.04 5.01 6.75
CA LEU A 13 2.51 4.45 5.51
C LEU A 13 3.36 4.87 4.29
N ARG A 14 3.79 6.13 4.23
CA ARG A 14 4.67 6.65 3.19
C ARG A 14 6.03 5.93 3.16
N ASP A 15 6.54 5.56 4.33
CA ASP A 15 7.80 4.83 4.48
C ASP A 15 7.63 3.30 4.35
N GLY A 16 6.39 2.81 4.20
CA GLY A 16 6.07 1.39 4.09
C GLY A 16 6.11 0.62 5.42
N ASP A 17 6.15 1.31 6.56
CA ASP A 17 6.19 0.72 7.90
C ASP A 17 4.77 0.55 8.47
N LEU A 18 4.19 -0.63 8.21
CA LEU A 18 2.83 -0.95 8.68
C LEU A 18 2.77 -1.21 10.19
N ASP A 19 3.89 -1.52 10.84
CA ASP A 19 3.94 -1.76 12.29
C ASP A 19 3.93 -0.43 13.05
N ALA A 20 4.66 0.58 12.55
CA ALA A 20 4.66 1.92 13.12
C ALA A 20 3.38 2.72 12.82
N ALA A 21 2.57 2.30 11.84
CA ALA A 21 1.38 3.03 11.40
C ALA A 21 0.19 2.96 12.38
N GLY A 22 0.22 2.10 13.41
CA GLY A 22 -0.84 2.05 14.43
C GLY A 22 -2.22 1.65 13.89
N LEU A 23 -2.24 0.83 12.84
CA LEU A 23 -3.45 0.43 12.11
C LEU A 23 -4.37 -0.46 12.94
N SER A 24 -5.68 -0.35 12.70
CA SER A 24 -6.62 -1.34 13.22
C SER A 24 -6.41 -2.70 12.54
N ARG A 25 -6.91 -3.78 13.17
CA ARG A 25 -6.78 -5.13 12.62
C ARG A 25 -7.36 -5.27 11.19
N PRO A 26 -8.56 -4.73 10.86
CA PRO A 26 -9.08 -4.78 9.50
C PRO A 26 -8.21 -4.07 8.47
N GLU A 27 -7.70 -2.88 8.79
CA GLU A 27 -6.83 -2.09 7.89
C GLU A 27 -5.48 -2.77 7.68
N ARG A 28 -4.89 -3.34 8.74
CA ARG A 28 -3.64 -4.09 8.64
C ARG A 28 -3.76 -5.28 7.71
N LEU A 29 -4.80 -6.10 7.88
CA LEU A 29 -5.03 -7.25 6.99
C LEU A 29 -5.23 -6.83 5.53
N LEU A 30 -5.93 -5.72 5.29
CA LEU A 30 -6.10 -5.18 3.95
C LEU A 30 -4.74 -4.78 3.33
N LEU A 31 -3.90 -4.06 4.06
CA LEU A 31 -2.59 -3.64 3.56
C LEU A 31 -1.60 -4.81 3.41
N ASP A 32 -1.70 -5.84 4.24
CA ASP A 32 -0.90 -7.07 4.08
C ASP A 32 -1.33 -7.83 2.80
N PHE A 33 -2.63 -7.88 2.50
CA PHE A 33 -3.17 -8.42 1.25
C PHE A 33 -2.69 -7.62 0.03
N VAL A 34 -2.84 -6.29 0.06
CA VAL A 34 -2.33 -5.39 -1.00
C VAL A 34 -0.82 -5.56 -1.18
N GLY A 35 -0.06 -5.64 -0.09
CA GLY A 35 1.38 -5.90 -0.13
C GLY A 35 1.73 -7.25 -0.76
N THR A 36 0.90 -8.28 -0.55
CA THR A 36 1.05 -9.58 -1.20
C THR A 36 0.85 -9.47 -2.71
N ILE A 37 -0.18 -8.74 -3.17
CA ILE A 37 -0.42 -8.47 -4.60
C ILE A 37 0.78 -7.74 -5.22
N THR A 38 1.25 -6.68 -4.57
CA THR A 38 2.38 -5.86 -5.03
C THR A 38 3.67 -6.66 -5.19
N ARG A 39 3.99 -7.55 -4.24
CA ARG A 39 5.24 -8.33 -4.26
C ARG A 39 5.14 -9.62 -5.06
N ALA A 40 4.04 -10.34 -4.94
CA ALA A 40 3.86 -11.68 -5.50
C ALA A 40 2.37 -12.08 -5.55
N ALA A 41 1.59 -11.47 -6.44
CA ALA A 41 0.15 -11.73 -6.56
C ALA A 41 -0.22 -13.23 -6.68
N TYR A 42 0.63 -14.06 -7.28
CA TYR A 42 0.42 -15.51 -7.37
C TYR A 42 0.47 -16.26 -6.02
N LYS A 43 0.85 -15.57 -4.94
CA LYS A 43 0.88 -16.10 -3.56
C LYS A 43 -0.34 -15.70 -2.73
N VAL A 44 -1.27 -14.90 -3.26
CA VAL A 44 -2.55 -14.66 -2.60
C VAL A 44 -3.27 -16.01 -2.43
N THR A 45 -3.81 -16.25 -1.23
CA THR A 45 -4.49 -17.51 -0.89
C THR A 45 -5.94 -17.27 -0.53
N ASP A 46 -6.76 -18.32 -0.64
CA ASP A 46 -8.16 -18.30 -0.19
C ASP A 46 -8.26 -17.98 1.31
N GLU A 47 -7.30 -18.44 2.12
CA GLU A 47 -7.23 -18.14 3.56
C GLU A 47 -7.01 -16.65 3.83
N GLN A 48 -6.16 -15.99 3.04
CA GLN A 48 -5.93 -14.55 3.17
C GLN A 48 -7.19 -13.76 2.83
N VAL A 49 -7.89 -14.16 1.76
CA VAL A 49 -9.17 -13.54 1.37
C VAL A 49 -10.25 -13.81 2.42
N GLN A 50 -10.32 -15.02 2.96
CA GLN A 50 -11.26 -15.35 4.02
C GLN A 50 -10.98 -14.54 5.31
N GLY A 51 -9.71 -14.36 5.67
CA GLY A 51 -9.33 -13.53 6.81
C GLY A 51 -9.81 -12.08 6.71
N LEU A 52 -9.91 -11.52 5.49
CA LEU A 52 -10.49 -10.19 5.26
C LEU A 52 -12.00 -10.18 5.49
N ARG A 53 -12.72 -11.20 5.02
CA ARG A 53 -14.17 -11.35 5.27
C ARG A 53 -14.46 -11.47 6.76
N ASP A 54 -13.65 -12.25 7.47
CA ASP A 54 -13.81 -12.50 8.90
C ASP A 54 -13.66 -11.23 9.76
N VAL A 55 -13.01 -10.19 9.22
CA VAL A 55 -12.87 -8.87 9.88
C VAL A 55 -13.81 -7.80 9.30
N GLY A 56 -14.75 -8.19 8.45
CA GLY A 56 -15.86 -7.35 7.99
C GLY A 56 -15.71 -6.70 6.62
N TRP A 57 -14.66 -7.02 5.85
CA TRP A 57 -14.56 -6.56 4.46
C TRP A 57 -15.53 -7.34 3.57
N SER A 58 -16.27 -6.64 2.70
CA SER A 58 -17.12 -7.29 1.70
C SER A 58 -16.30 -7.79 0.51
N ASP A 59 -16.85 -8.74 -0.25
CA ASP A 59 -16.20 -9.24 -1.46
C ASP A 59 -15.95 -8.13 -2.49
N GLU A 60 -16.87 -7.16 -2.59
CA GLU A 60 -16.74 -5.99 -3.46
C GLU A 60 -15.55 -5.10 -3.04
N GLN A 61 -15.39 -4.86 -1.74
CA GLN A 61 -14.26 -4.06 -1.22
C GLN A 61 -12.92 -4.78 -1.40
N ILE A 62 -12.90 -6.11 -1.22
CA ILE A 62 -11.69 -6.92 -1.46
C ILE A 62 -11.32 -6.89 -2.94
N ALA A 63 -12.32 -7.02 -3.82
CA ALA A 63 -12.12 -6.90 -5.27
C ALA A 63 -11.58 -5.51 -5.64
N GLU A 64 -12.20 -4.44 -5.14
CA GLU A 64 -11.75 -3.05 -5.35
C GLU A 64 -10.30 -2.85 -4.91
N ALA A 65 -9.92 -3.32 -3.71
CA ALA A 65 -8.54 -3.25 -3.24
C ALA A 65 -7.55 -3.99 -4.14
N ALA A 66 -7.96 -5.15 -4.70
CA ALA A 66 -7.14 -5.89 -5.64
C ALA A 66 -6.99 -5.15 -6.98
N TYR A 67 -8.06 -4.52 -7.47
CA TYR A 67 -8.03 -3.69 -8.68
C TYR A 67 -7.10 -2.49 -8.51
N ASP A 68 -7.22 -1.77 -7.40
CA ASP A 68 -6.38 -0.60 -7.12
C ASP A 68 -4.90 -1.01 -6.99
N ALA A 69 -4.60 -2.07 -6.24
CA ALA A 69 -3.25 -2.58 -6.11
C ALA A 69 -2.65 -2.94 -7.48
N ALA A 70 -3.41 -3.62 -8.34
CA ALA A 70 -2.95 -3.98 -9.68
C ALA A 70 -2.74 -2.74 -10.58
N LEU A 71 -3.64 -1.76 -10.51
CA LEU A 71 -3.56 -0.52 -11.27
C LEU A 71 -2.33 0.31 -10.88
N PHE A 72 -2.07 0.47 -9.58
CA PHE A 72 -0.87 1.15 -9.10
C PHE A 72 0.40 0.42 -9.52
N ASN A 73 0.45 -0.92 -9.42
CA ASN A 73 1.59 -1.70 -9.87
C ASN A 73 1.89 -1.50 -11.37
N LEU A 74 0.86 -1.35 -12.21
CA LEU A 74 1.05 -1.03 -13.63
C LEU A 74 1.75 0.33 -13.79
N PHE A 75 1.23 1.38 -13.15
CA PHE A 75 1.79 2.72 -13.29
C PHE A 75 3.20 2.85 -12.72
N VAL A 76 3.47 2.25 -11.55
CA VAL A 76 4.81 2.24 -10.95
C VAL A 76 5.80 1.56 -11.90
N ARG A 77 5.46 0.40 -12.47
CA ARG A 77 6.33 -0.30 -13.43
C ARG A 77 6.56 0.49 -14.71
N LEU A 78 5.55 1.20 -15.21
CA LEU A 78 5.71 2.08 -16.36
C LEU A 78 6.62 3.26 -16.02
N ALA A 79 6.44 3.89 -14.86
CA ALA A 79 7.30 4.97 -14.40
C ALA A 79 8.77 4.50 -14.29
N ASP A 80 9.01 3.35 -13.65
CA ASP A 80 10.34 2.75 -13.53
C ASP A 80 10.96 2.44 -14.90
N THR A 81 10.17 1.88 -15.83
CA THR A 81 10.63 1.53 -17.19
C THR A 81 11.11 2.74 -17.97
N PHE A 82 10.45 3.89 -17.78
CA PHE A 82 10.74 5.13 -18.50
C PHE A 82 11.58 6.14 -17.69
N GLY A 83 11.98 5.79 -16.46
CA GLY A 83 12.69 6.71 -15.56
C GLY A 83 11.89 7.98 -15.22
N ILE A 84 10.57 7.85 -15.07
CA ILE A 84 9.69 8.97 -14.74
C ILE A 84 9.75 9.21 -13.23
N GLU A 85 10.24 10.39 -12.84
CA GLU A 85 10.26 10.84 -11.45
C GLU A 85 9.10 11.82 -11.17
N PRO A 86 8.52 11.79 -9.96
CA PRO A 86 7.52 12.76 -9.54
C PRO A 86 8.14 14.18 -9.49
N PRO A 87 7.40 15.23 -9.92
CA PRO A 87 7.88 16.60 -9.81
C PRO A 87 8.23 16.98 -8.36
N ALA A 88 9.33 17.72 -8.16
CA ALA A 88 9.83 18.09 -6.83
C ALA A 88 8.80 18.81 -5.93
N MET A 89 7.80 19.47 -6.51
CA MET A 89 6.71 20.10 -5.76
C MET A 89 5.82 19.10 -4.99
N TYR A 90 5.72 17.85 -5.45
CA TYR A 90 4.99 16.79 -4.76
C TYR A 90 5.86 16.04 -3.74
N GLU A 91 7.17 16.22 -3.83
CA GLU A 91 8.19 15.59 -3.00
C GLU A 91 9.07 16.64 -2.28
N PRO A 92 8.49 17.62 -1.56
CA PRO A 92 9.26 18.71 -0.95
C PRO A 92 10.23 18.23 0.14
N HIS A 93 10.07 16.99 0.61
CA HIS A 93 10.91 16.34 1.61
C HIS A 93 11.69 15.14 1.05
N GLY A 94 11.73 14.99 -0.28
CA GLY A 94 12.40 13.90 -0.99
C GLY A 94 11.53 12.65 -1.15
N ILE A 95 11.87 11.86 -2.19
CA ILE A 95 11.17 10.63 -2.55
C ILE A 95 11.29 9.62 -1.39
N PRO A 96 10.19 9.02 -0.92
CA PRO A 96 10.22 8.05 0.17
C PRO A 96 11.14 6.86 -0.12
N LYS A 97 11.75 6.32 0.94
CA LYS A 97 12.64 5.15 0.85
C LYS A 97 11.97 3.92 0.22
N ALA A 98 10.68 3.74 0.50
CA ALA A 98 9.87 2.67 -0.09
C ALA A 98 9.77 2.76 -1.62
N ALA A 99 9.87 3.97 -2.20
CA ALA A 99 9.77 4.21 -3.64
C ALA A 99 11.15 4.30 -4.34
N THR A 100 12.25 4.38 -3.59
CA THR A 100 13.62 4.48 -4.12
C THR A 100 14.38 3.16 -4.10
N THR A 101 13.76 2.07 -3.66
CA THR A 101 14.37 0.72 -3.75
C THR A 101 14.21 0.19 -5.18
N THR A 102 15.00 0.74 -6.09
CA THR A 102 15.25 0.12 -7.40
C THR A 102 16.17 -1.10 -7.21
N LEU A 103 15.92 -2.13 -8.01
CA LEU A 103 16.68 -3.38 -8.15
C LEU A 103 18.22 -3.22 -8.11
#